data_AF-A0A1B9DGU8-F1
#
_entry.id   AF-A0A1B9DGU8-F1
#
_cell.length_a   1.000
_cell.length_b   1.000
_cell.length_c   1.000
_cell.angle_alpha   90.00
_cell.angle_beta   90.00
_cell.angle_gamma   90.00
#
_symmetry.space_group_name_H-M   'P 1'
#
loop_
_entity.id
_entity.type
_entity.pdbx_description
1 polymer ?
#
loop_
_entity_poly.entity_id
_entity_poly.type
_entity_poly.pdbx_seq_one_letter_code
_entity_poly.pdbx_strand_id
1 'polypeptide(L)'
;MKAQRDSIFTVMKLSDENKLKMHELIAKNGNGQKAIKEDPTLSEEQKKEKLQAWKKDITAEERKILTTEQFEIWRDFGKSSKQK
;
A
#
# COMPACT_ATOMS: atom_id res chain seq x y z
N MET A 1 -0.89 13.45 -3.88
CA MET A 1 -0.65 12.12 -3.28
C MET A 1 0.13 12.17 -1.96
N LYS A 2 1.39 12.63 -1.89
CA LYS A 2 2.18 12.57 -0.63
C LYS A 2 1.54 13.37 0.53
N ALA A 3 1.12 14.61 0.28
CA ALA A 3 0.44 15.45 1.27
C ALA A 3 -0.90 14.86 1.80
N GLN A 4 -1.65 14.14 0.95
CA GLN A 4 -2.89 13.49 1.40
C GLN A 4 -2.61 12.27 2.28
N ARG A 5 -1.51 11.54 2.00
CA ARG A 5 -1.06 10.41 2.84
C ARG A 5 -0.59 10.89 4.20
N ASP A 6 0.20 11.97 4.25
CA ASP A 6 0.65 12.56 5.52
C ASP A 6 -0.52 13.10 6.36
N SER A 7 -1.56 13.63 5.71
CA SER A 7 -2.80 14.02 6.38
C SER A 7 -3.48 12.82 7.05
N ILE A 8 -3.60 11.70 6.35
CA ILE A 8 -4.21 10.48 6.92
C ILE A 8 -3.35 9.86 8.03
N PHE A 9 -2.02 9.93 7.92
CA PHE A 9 -1.12 9.49 8.98
C PHE A 9 -1.25 10.33 10.25
N THR A 10 -1.55 11.62 10.08
CA THR A 10 -1.84 12.53 11.20
C THR A 10 -3.20 12.21 11.83
N VAL A 11 -4.23 11.94 11.02
CA VAL A 11 -5.56 11.50 11.49
C VAL A 11 -5.47 10.21 12.30
N MET A 12 -4.68 9.24 11.83
CA MET A 12 -4.45 7.95 12.50
C MET A 12 -3.48 8.05 13.69
N LYS A 13 -2.93 9.25 13.95
CA LYS A 13 -1.93 9.52 15.01
C LYS A 13 -0.77 8.51 15.00
N LEU A 14 -0.24 8.21 13.81
CA LEU A 14 0.92 7.32 13.70
C LEU A 14 2.14 7.95 14.38
N SER A 15 2.94 7.11 15.04
CA SER A 15 4.28 7.50 15.45
C SER A 15 5.15 7.79 14.22
N ASP A 16 6.18 8.62 14.36
CA ASP A 16 7.04 8.96 13.22
C ASP A 16 7.76 7.73 12.65
N GLU A 17 8.06 6.74 13.48
CA GLU A 17 8.57 5.43 13.05
C GLU A 17 7.56 4.69 12.16
N ASN A 18 6.28 4.63 12.56
CA ASN A 18 5.25 3.95 11.78
C ASN A 18 4.93 4.72 10.49
N LYS A 19 4.98 6.06 10.50
CA LYS A 19 4.86 6.88 9.28
C LYS A 19 5.97 6.55 8.29
N LEU A 20 7.21 6.44 8.76
CA LEU A 20 8.36 6.15 7.91
C LEU A 20 8.23 4.75 7.29
N LYS A 21 7.92 3.73 8.11
CA LYS A 21 7.65 2.37 7.63
C LYS A 21 6.51 2.32 6.61
N MET A 22 5.42 3.06 6.84
CA MET A 22 4.31 3.16 5.88
C MET A 22 4.76 3.81 4.57
N HIS A 23 5.54 4.89 4.60
CA HIS A 23 6.07 5.52 3.39
C HIS A 23 6.95 4.55 2.60
N GLU A 24 7.85 3.85 3.26
CA GLU A 24 8.70 2.83 2.64
C GLU A 24 7.87 1.70 2.04
N LEU A 25 6.86 1.22 2.77
CA LEU A 25 5.98 0.14 2.30
C LEU A 25 5.15 0.56 1.08
N ILE A 26 4.66 1.80 1.05
CA ILE A 26 3.92 2.34 -0.09
C ILE A 26 4.83 2.48 -1.31
N ALA A 27 6.07 2.95 -1.13
CA ALA A 27 7.05 3.03 -2.20
C ALA A 27 7.40 1.63 -2.73
N LYS A 28 7.64 0.68 -1.83
CA LYS A 28 7.85 -0.75 -2.15
C LYS A 28 6.66 -1.31 -2.92
N ASN A 29 5.43 -1.05 -2.49
CA ASN A 29 4.22 -1.52 -3.16
C ASN A 29 4.13 -0.96 -4.59
N GLY A 30 4.33 0.35 -4.77
CA GLY A 30 4.32 0.98 -6.09
C GLY A 30 5.37 0.41 -7.03
N ASN A 31 6.61 0.26 -6.54
CA ASN A 31 7.71 -0.30 -7.32
C ASN A 31 7.50 -1.77 -7.67
N GLY A 32 7.04 -2.60 -6.72
CA GLY A 32 6.77 -4.02 -6.97
C GLY A 32 5.61 -4.23 -7.93
N GLN A 33 4.52 -3.47 -7.80
CA GLN A 33 3.42 -3.53 -8.77
C GLN A 33 3.86 -3.08 -10.17
N LYS A 34 4.70 -2.06 -10.25
CA LYS A 34 5.26 -1.58 -11.52
C LYS A 34 6.16 -2.65 -12.15
N ALA A 35 7.08 -3.25 -11.38
CA ALA A 35 7.95 -4.32 -11.83
C ALA A 35 7.15 -5.52 -12.38
N ILE A 36 6.09 -5.95 -11.69
CA ILE A 36 5.23 -7.06 -12.15
C ILE A 36 4.49 -6.67 -13.44
N LYS A 37 4.03 -5.43 -13.59
CA LYS A 37 3.31 -4.97 -14.78
C LYS A 37 4.23 -4.80 -15.99
N GLU A 38 5.44 -4.30 -15.77
CA GLU A 38 6.45 -4.08 -16.80
C GLU A 38 7.22 -5.35 -17.16
N ASP A 39 7.12 -6.42 -16.37
CA ASP A 39 7.72 -7.71 -16.66
C ASP A 39 7.19 -8.25 -18.01
N PRO A 40 8.04 -8.34 -19.07
CA PRO A 40 7.60 -8.82 -20.38
C PRO A 40 7.48 -10.34 -20.44
N THR A 41 8.00 -11.06 -19.43
CA THR A 41 7.98 -12.53 -19.36
C THR A 41 6.67 -13.08 -18.81
N LEU A 42 5.83 -12.22 -18.22
CA LEU A 42 4.58 -12.62 -17.60
C LEU A 42 3.38 -12.30 -18.50
N SER A 43 2.52 -13.28 -18.70
CA SER A 43 1.19 -13.08 -19.30
C SER A 43 0.29 -12.28 -18.36
N GLU A 44 -0.77 -11.64 -18.89
CA GLU A 44 -1.69 -10.83 -18.06
C GLU A 44 -2.29 -11.60 -16.87
N GLU A 45 -2.57 -12.89 -17.05
CA GLU A 45 -3.05 -13.78 -15.99
C GLU A 45 -2.01 -13.98 -14.89
N GLN A 46 -0.76 -14.28 -15.27
CA GLN A 46 0.36 -14.41 -14.33
C GLN A 46 0.67 -13.08 -13.62
N LYS A 47 0.58 -11.96 -14.35
CA LYS A 47 0.70 -10.61 -13.75
C LYS A 47 -0.38 -10.38 -12.71
N LYS A 48 -1.64 -10.75 -12.99
CA LYS A 48 -2.73 -10.67 -12.03
C LYS A 48 -2.47 -11.52 -10.79
N GLU A 49 -2.00 -12.75 -10.97
CA GLU A 49 -1.72 -13.68 -9.88
C GLU A 49 -0.57 -13.19 -9.00
N LYS A 50 0.54 -12.76 -9.62
CA LYS A 50 1.66 -12.13 -8.90
C LYS A 50 1.25 -10.85 -8.20
N LEU A 51 0.44 -9.99 -8.84
CA LEU A 51 -0.08 -8.77 -8.22
C LEU A 51 -1.00 -9.08 -7.05
N GLN A 52 -1.81 -10.13 -7.12
CA GLN A 52 -2.66 -10.59 -6.01
C GLN A 52 -1.80 -11.06 -4.83
N ALA A 53 -0.79 -11.90 -5.08
CA ALA A 53 0.14 -12.35 -4.06
C ALA A 53 0.90 -11.16 -3.43
N TRP A 54 1.39 -10.24 -4.27
CA TRP A 54 2.07 -9.02 -3.83
C TRP A 54 1.19 -8.14 -2.95
N LYS A 55 -0.08 -7.92 -3.35
CA LYS A 55 -1.03 -7.16 -2.52
C LYS A 55 -1.26 -7.81 -1.16
N LYS A 56 -1.35 -9.14 -1.09
CA LYS A 56 -1.50 -9.86 0.18
C LYS A 56 -0.28 -9.68 1.07
N ASP A 57 0.91 -9.75 0.51
CA ASP A 57 2.17 -9.52 1.24
C ASP A 57 2.24 -8.10 1.82
N ILE A 58 1.98 -7.09 0.97
CA ILE A 58 1.91 -5.70 1.42
C ILE A 58 0.83 -5.51 2.49
N THR A 59 -0.35 -6.09 2.31
CA THR A 59 -1.43 -6.02 3.31
C THR A 59 -1.02 -6.61 4.65
N ALA A 60 -0.24 -7.70 4.65
CA ALA A 60 0.28 -8.30 5.86
C ALA A 60 1.32 -7.40 6.54
N GLU A 61 2.19 -6.74 5.77
CA GLU A 61 3.14 -5.74 6.30
C GLU A 61 2.42 -4.50 6.85
N GLU A 62 1.40 -4.00 6.15
CA GLU A 62 0.56 -2.87 6.60
C GLU A 62 -0.07 -3.18 7.96
N ARG A 63 -0.59 -4.39 8.16
CA ARG A 63 -1.16 -4.84 9.45
C ARG A 63 -0.14 -5.05 10.57
N LYS A 64 1.16 -5.17 10.25
CA LYS A 64 2.22 -5.21 11.27
C LYS A 64 2.61 -3.81 11.75
N ILE A 65 2.46 -2.81 10.87
CA ILE A 65 2.79 -1.41 11.15
C ILE A 65 1.61 -0.67 11.77
N LEU A 66 0.40 -0.95 11.28
CA LEU A 66 -0.86 -0.33 11.68
C LEU A 66 -1.65 -1.27 12.59
N THR A 67 -2.36 -0.69 13.55
CA THR A 67 -3.42 -1.43 14.26
C THR A 67 -4.61 -1.69 13.33
N THR A 68 -5.51 -2.60 13.71
CA THR A 68 -6.72 -2.92 12.92
C THR A 68 -7.52 -1.67 12.55
N GLU A 69 -7.72 -0.76 13.50
CA GLU A 69 -8.48 0.49 13.31
C GLU A 69 -7.78 1.42 12.31
N GLN A 70 -6.47 1.60 12.44
CA GLN A 70 -5.67 2.40 11.52
C GLN A 70 -5.64 1.77 10.11
N PHE A 71 -5.58 0.45 10.03
CA PHE A 71 -5.62 -0.26 8.76
C PHE A 71 -6.95 -0.05 8.02
N GLU A 72 -8.08 0.00 8.73
CA GLU A 72 -9.38 0.28 8.11
C GLU A 72 -9.46 1.69 7.53
N ILE A 73 -9.01 2.70 8.29
CA ILE A 73 -8.93 4.10 7.83
C ILE A 73 -8.03 4.21 6.59
N TRP A 74 -6.86 3.55 6.64
CA TRP A 74 -5.93 3.50 5.52
C TRP A 74 -6.53 2.83 4.27
N ARG A 75 -7.25 1.72 4.44
CA ARG A 75 -7.94 1.02 3.35
C ARG A 75 -9.03 1.89 2.74
N ASP A 76 -9.80 2.58 3.57
CA ASP A 76 -10.87 3.47 3.12
C ASP A 76 -10.31 4.65 2.32
N PHE A 77 -9.26 5.28 2.83
CA PHE A 77 -8.50 6.32 2.13
C PHE A 77 -7.97 5.83 0.76
N GLY A 78 -7.41 4.62 0.71
CA GLY A 78 -6.95 4.01 -0.53
C GLY A 78 -8.06 3.74 -1.55
N LYS A 79 -9.28 3.43 -1.10
CA LYS A 79 -10.46 3.28 -1.96
C LYS A 79 -10.95 4.64 -2.47
N SER A 80 -11.07 5.63 -1.58
CA SER A 80 -11.47 7.00 -1.93
C SER A 80 -10.51 7.63 -2.94
N SER A 81 -9.19 7.38 -2.80
CA SER A 81 -8.18 7.86 -3.74
C SER A 81 -8.25 7.22 -5.13
N LYS A 82 -8.93 6.08 -5.32
CA LYS A 82 -9.14 5.45 -6.63
C LYS A 82 -10.42 5.93 -7.32
N GLN A 83 -11.28 6.65 -6.61
CA GLN A 83 -12.60 7.09 -7.09
C GLN A 83 -12.58 8.49 -7.73
N LYS A 84 -11.42 9.14 -7.79
CA LYS A 84 -11.17 10.39 -8.54
C LYS A 84 -10.25 10.10 -9.71
#